data_AF-A0A2N5SLJ8-F1
#
_entry.id   AF-A0A2N5SLJ8-F1
#
_cell.length_a   1.000
_cell.length_b   1.000
_cell.length_c   1.000
_cell.angle_alpha   90.00
_cell.angle_beta   90.00
_cell.angle_gamma   90.00
#
_symmetry.space_group_name_H-M   'P 1'
#
loop_
_entity.id
_entity.type
_entity.pdbx_description
1 polymer ?
#
loop_
_entity_poly.entity_id
_entity_poly.type
_entity_poly.pdbx_seq_one_letter_code
_entity_poly.pdbx_strand_id
1 'polypeptide(L)'
;FKDNPAPFYTLAKELNPKHFRPTKTHQFFKLLETKKKLKKCFTQNIDTLERLAGVSEHLIVEAHGSFATSRCIECRSKMSGDQFVLQLDQIHPPDPLIVKCPQRSCFGKRTALVKPDIVFFGEQLPAKFFKSLSDFQDADLLIVLGTSLQVHPFASLISTVPIHCPRVLINLEAVGEAGRRSGGAGQGGFDFEGIHRGGKKFTRDVLVLGTTDDRVGQLCDLLAWKDELLALCEPKRQPESHGEGMDSSNHEDIPQVEMSGGNNEAEEKASNQKDDDHSPAARSPLPSVPGRARSSSPQAESKLLDPQPESDDLREQQSSSAVARSRDKDGPRDSSTRKSGENVDQLITTVTHLSLSENL
;
A
#
# COMPACT_ATOMS: atom_id res chain seq x y z
N PHE A 1 10.86 12.34 9.11
CA PHE A 1 10.62 12.98 7.80
C PHE A 1 10.94 14.46 7.80
N LYS A 2 10.09 15.36 8.34
CA LYS A 2 10.30 16.83 8.19
C LYS A 2 11.70 17.31 8.60
N ASP A 3 12.29 16.69 9.62
CA ASP A 3 13.57 17.11 10.22
C ASP A 3 14.74 16.25 9.75
N ASN A 4 14.59 14.92 9.80
CA ASN A 4 15.43 13.98 9.04
C ASN A 4 14.57 13.22 8.02
N PRO A 5 14.72 13.50 6.70
CA PRO A 5 14.03 12.76 5.64
C PRO A 5 14.91 11.74 4.91
N ALA A 6 16.25 11.85 4.97
CA ALA A 6 17.14 11.05 4.13
C ALA A 6 16.98 9.52 4.30
N PRO A 7 16.83 8.95 5.52
CA PRO A 7 16.60 7.51 5.69
C PRO A 7 15.33 6.99 5.00
N PHE A 8 14.30 7.83 4.87
CA PHE A 8 13.11 7.46 4.09
C PHE A 8 13.41 7.41 2.59
N TYR A 9 14.17 8.38 2.07
CA TYR A 9 14.49 8.40 0.64
C TYR A 9 15.45 7.27 0.23
N THR A 10 16.35 6.83 1.12
CA THR A 10 17.16 5.61 0.91
C THR A 10 16.24 4.40 0.72
N LEU A 11 15.32 4.16 1.67
CA LEU A 11 14.35 3.08 1.58
C LEU A 11 13.42 3.22 0.36
N ALA A 12 13.00 4.44 0.01
CA ALA A 12 12.15 4.70 -1.16
C ALA A 12 12.87 4.44 -2.50
N LYS A 13 14.22 4.47 -2.52
CA LYS A 13 15.02 4.09 -3.69
C LYS A 13 15.12 2.57 -3.84
N GLU A 14 15.17 1.85 -2.73
CA GLU A 14 15.17 0.38 -2.67
C GLU A 14 13.79 -0.23 -2.99
N LEU A 15 12.70 0.38 -2.50
CA LEU A 15 11.31 -0.08 -2.69
C LEU A 15 10.71 0.22 -4.09
N ASN A 16 11.53 0.32 -5.13
CA ASN A 16 11.07 0.66 -6.48
C ASN A 16 10.15 -0.44 -7.07
N PRO A 17 8.85 -0.16 -7.37
CA PRO A 17 7.88 -1.18 -7.80
C PRO A 17 8.28 -1.96 -9.07
N LYS A 18 9.18 -1.42 -9.90
CA LYS A 18 9.66 -2.03 -11.15
C LYS A 18 10.34 -3.40 -10.96
N HIS A 19 10.71 -3.78 -9.73
CA HIS A 19 11.37 -5.05 -9.41
C HIS A 19 10.44 -6.16 -8.89
N PHE A 20 9.16 -5.84 -8.62
CA PHE A 20 8.23 -6.78 -7.99
C PHE A 20 7.18 -7.29 -8.98
N ARG A 21 6.66 -8.51 -8.73
CA ARG A 21 5.58 -9.13 -9.52
C ARG A 21 4.40 -9.48 -8.60
N PRO A 22 3.14 -9.34 -9.06
CA PRO A 22 1.98 -9.74 -8.27
C PRO A 22 1.99 -11.24 -7.96
N THR A 23 1.67 -11.59 -6.71
CA THR A 23 1.59 -13.00 -6.25
C THR A 23 0.27 -13.66 -6.68
N LYS A 24 0.08 -14.96 -6.43
CA LYS A 24 -1.21 -15.65 -6.72
C LYS A 24 -2.37 -14.97 -5.99
N THR A 25 -2.16 -14.50 -4.76
CA THR A 25 -3.14 -13.72 -3.97
C THR A 25 -3.63 -12.48 -4.74
N HIS A 26 -2.72 -11.78 -5.42
CA HIS A 26 -3.06 -10.59 -6.20
C HIS A 26 -3.82 -10.95 -7.49
N GLN A 27 -3.42 -12.04 -8.15
CA GLN A 27 -4.14 -12.56 -9.33
C GLN A 27 -5.55 -13.08 -8.97
N PHE A 28 -5.75 -13.58 -7.75
CA PHE A 28 -7.07 -13.94 -7.25
C PHE A 28 -8.00 -12.72 -7.08
N PHE A 29 -7.49 -11.54 -6.69
CA PHE A 29 -8.30 -10.32 -6.75
C PHE A 29 -8.73 -10.00 -8.19
N LYS A 30 -7.85 -10.19 -9.18
CA LYS A 30 -8.21 -10.03 -10.59
C LYS A 30 -9.23 -11.07 -11.07
N LEU A 31 -9.14 -12.30 -10.56
CA LEU A 31 -10.09 -13.37 -10.87
C LEU A 31 -11.47 -13.11 -10.24
N LEU A 32 -11.54 -12.63 -9.00
CA LEU A 32 -12.77 -12.17 -8.35
C LEU A 32 -13.43 -11.00 -9.10
N GLU A 33 -12.66 -10.03 -9.58
CA GLU A 33 -13.17 -8.96 -10.45
C GLU A 33 -13.73 -9.52 -11.75
N THR A 34 -12.97 -10.38 -12.43
CA THR A 34 -13.34 -10.96 -13.73
C THR A 34 -14.63 -11.80 -13.62
N LYS A 35 -14.82 -12.50 -12.50
CA LYS A 35 -16.04 -13.25 -12.16
C LYS A 35 -17.13 -12.41 -11.48
N LYS A 36 -16.98 -11.09 -11.41
CA LYS A 36 -17.94 -10.11 -10.83
C LYS A 36 -18.29 -10.37 -9.35
N LYS A 37 -17.36 -10.92 -8.58
CA LYS A 37 -17.49 -11.17 -7.12
C LYS A 37 -16.67 -10.17 -6.27
N LEU A 38 -15.83 -9.32 -6.85
CA LEU A 38 -15.08 -8.28 -6.12
C LEU A 38 -15.88 -6.96 -6.00
N LYS A 39 -16.49 -6.71 -4.83
CA LYS A 39 -17.06 -5.39 -4.47
C LYS A 39 -15.98 -4.32 -4.31
N LYS A 40 -14.97 -4.60 -3.48
CA LYS A 40 -13.79 -3.75 -3.22
C LYS A 40 -12.58 -4.59 -2.80
N CYS A 41 -11.39 -4.07 -3.09
CA CYS A 41 -10.13 -4.53 -2.51
C CYS A 41 -9.57 -3.40 -1.64
N PHE A 42 -9.60 -3.56 -0.31
CA PHE A 42 -8.97 -2.64 0.63
C PHE A 42 -7.57 -3.14 0.96
N THR A 43 -6.54 -2.31 0.77
CA THR A 43 -5.14 -2.69 1.00
C THR A 43 -4.44 -1.73 1.96
N GLN A 44 -3.59 -2.29 2.81
CA GLN A 44 -2.63 -1.54 3.64
C GLN A 44 -1.26 -1.39 2.97
N ASN A 45 -1.06 -2.07 1.84
CA ASN A 45 0.18 -2.08 1.09
C ASN A 45 0.32 -0.78 0.29
N ILE A 46 1.56 -0.48 -0.07
CA ILE A 46 1.95 0.74 -0.81
C ILE A 46 2.66 0.44 -2.14
N ASP A 47 2.92 -0.86 -2.40
CA ASP A 47 3.71 -1.42 -3.51
C ASP A 47 3.01 -1.40 -4.88
N THR A 48 1.69 -1.18 -4.92
CA THR A 48 0.82 -1.16 -6.13
C THR A 48 0.61 -2.52 -6.81
N LEU A 49 0.91 -3.65 -6.16
CA LEU A 49 0.80 -4.98 -6.78
C LEU A 49 -0.64 -5.35 -7.21
N GLU A 50 -1.68 -4.80 -6.59
CA GLU A 50 -3.07 -4.98 -7.03
C GLU A 50 -3.34 -4.29 -8.38
N ARG A 51 -2.73 -3.11 -8.59
CA ARG A 51 -2.78 -2.40 -9.89
C ARG A 51 -2.00 -3.16 -10.96
N LEU A 52 -0.86 -3.76 -10.59
CA LEU A 52 -0.03 -4.55 -11.50
C LEU A 52 -0.63 -5.93 -11.83
N ALA A 53 -1.49 -6.50 -10.96
CA ALA A 53 -2.38 -7.60 -11.29
C ALA A 53 -3.55 -7.19 -12.22
N GLY A 54 -3.68 -5.89 -12.49
CA GLY A 54 -4.70 -5.33 -13.40
C GLY A 54 -6.09 -5.20 -12.79
N VAL A 55 -6.23 -5.21 -11.45
CA VAL A 55 -7.50 -4.92 -10.77
C VAL A 55 -7.89 -3.46 -11.05
N SER A 56 -9.14 -3.17 -11.41
CA SER A 56 -9.53 -1.80 -11.76
C SER A 56 -9.38 -0.82 -10.60
N GLU A 57 -8.82 0.35 -10.87
CA GLU A 57 -8.57 1.41 -9.88
C GLU A 57 -9.82 1.84 -9.09
N HIS A 58 -11.02 1.71 -9.65
CA HIS A 58 -12.26 2.04 -8.93
C HIS A 58 -12.61 1.02 -7.81
N LEU A 59 -12.12 -0.22 -7.91
CA LEU A 59 -12.30 -1.27 -6.91
C LEU A 59 -11.23 -1.26 -5.81
N ILE A 60 -10.01 -0.79 -6.12
CA ILE A 60 -8.89 -0.71 -5.16
C ILE A 60 -9.07 0.48 -4.20
N VAL A 61 -8.80 0.26 -2.91
CA VAL A 61 -8.69 1.31 -1.89
C VAL A 61 -7.34 1.17 -1.18
N GLU A 62 -6.35 1.90 -1.69
CA GLU A 62 -5.02 2.11 -1.07
C GLU A 62 -5.17 2.90 0.23
N ALA A 63 -5.40 2.20 1.35
CA ALA A 63 -5.71 2.83 2.64
C ALA A 63 -4.52 3.63 3.19
N HIS A 64 -3.31 3.14 2.96
CA HIS A 64 -2.06 3.84 3.28
C HIS A 64 -1.46 4.56 2.07
N GLY A 65 -2.26 4.83 1.03
CA GLY A 65 -1.76 5.43 -0.21
C GLY A 65 -0.81 4.51 -0.98
N SER A 66 -0.05 5.02 -1.94
CA SER A 66 0.92 4.22 -2.71
C SER A 66 2.02 5.05 -3.35
N PHE A 67 3.06 4.38 -3.87
CA PHE A 67 4.15 5.02 -4.62
C PHE A 67 3.74 5.54 -6.02
N ALA A 68 2.49 5.34 -6.45
CA ALA A 68 2.03 5.67 -7.81
C ALA A 68 2.13 7.16 -8.19
N THR A 69 2.01 8.07 -7.22
CA THR A 69 2.26 9.50 -7.41
C THR A 69 3.05 10.10 -6.26
N SER A 70 3.63 11.29 -6.46
CA SER A 70 4.31 12.06 -5.41
C SER A 70 3.78 13.49 -5.33
N ARG A 71 3.82 14.10 -4.14
CA ARG A 71 3.45 15.50 -3.90
C ARG A 71 4.41 16.20 -2.95
N CYS A 72 4.57 17.51 -3.13
CA CYS A 72 5.24 18.35 -2.15
C CYS A 72 4.43 18.45 -0.85
N ILE A 73 5.05 18.23 0.32
CA ILE A 73 4.34 18.34 1.61
C ILE A 73 3.95 19.78 1.97
N GLU A 74 4.61 20.77 1.36
CA GLU A 74 4.38 22.20 1.52
C GLU A 74 3.25 22.69 0.60
N CYS A 75 3.48 22.74 -0.72
CA CYS A 75 2.54 23.33 -1.69
C CYS A 75 1.53 22.34 -2.30
N ARG A 76 1.60 21.05 -1.96
CA ARG A 76 0.76 19.95 -2.49
C ARG A 76 0.80 19.72 -4.01
N SER A 77 1.61 20.47 -4.76
CA SER A 77 1.87 20.22 -6.19
C SER A 77 2.40 18.80 -6.41
N LYS A 78 1.91 18.14 -7.46
CA LYS A 78 2.38 16.81 -7.89
C LYS A 78 3.80 16.88 -8.46
N MET A 79 4.50 15.74 -8.36
CA MET A 79 5.71 15.38 -9.09
C MET A 79 5.46 14.01 -9.75
N SER A 80 5.96 13.79 -10.97
CA SER A 80 5.87 12.47 -11.62
C SER A 80 6.85 11.47 -10.99
N GLY A 81 6.56 10.17 -11.11
CA GLY A 81 7.48 9.12 -10.65
C GLY A 81 8.86 9.26 -11.28
N ASP A 82 8.94 9.54 -12.58
CA ASP A 82 10.22 9.72 -13.27
C ASP A 82 10.97 10.96 -12.80
N GLN A 83 10.29 12.08 -12.53
CA GLN A 83 10.96 13.28 -11.97
C GLN A 83 11.46 13.05 -10.54
N PHE A 84 10.73 12.25 -9.75
CA PHE A 84 11.13 11.85 -8.40
C PHE A 84 12.37 10.94 -8.42
N VAL A 85 12.38 9.93 -9.29
CA VAL A 85 13.51 9.02 -9.50
C VAL A 85 14.73 9.77 -10.06
N LEU A 86 14.56 10.64 -11.06
CA LEU A 86 15.64 11.46 -11.61
C LEU A 86 16.31 12.35 -10.53
N GLN A 87 15.55 12.91 -9.59
CA GLN A 87 16.15 13.62 -8.45
C GLN A 87 16.87 12.66 -7.47
N LEU A 88 16.35 11.44 -7.23
CA LEU A 88 17.03 10.44 -6.38
C LEU A 88 18.30 9.86 -7.03
N ASP A 89 18.43 9.90 -8.34
CA ASP A 89 19.60 9.40 -9.08
C ASP A 89 20.68 10.47 -9.32
N GLN A 90 20.30 11.75 -9.32
CA GLN A 90 21.24 12.89 -9.40
C GLN A 90 21.93 13.23 -8.07
N ILE A 91 21.50 12.64 -6.96
CA ILE A 91 22.12 12.87 -5.65
C ILE A 91 23.16 11.77 -5.38
N HIS A 92 24.40 12.19 -5.13
CA HIS A 92 25.55 11.31 -4.92
C HIS A 92 26.18 11.57 -3.54
N PRO A 93 26.80 10.56 -2.90
CA PRO A 93 27.55 10.78 -1.66
C PRO A 93 28.62 11.87 -1.83
N PRO A 94 28.81 12.77 -0.86
CA PRO A 94 28.29 12.73 0.52
C PRO A 94 26.91 13.39 0.71
N ASP A 95 26.26 13.89 -0.34
CA ASP A 95 25.03 14.66 -0.18
C ASP A 95 23.86 13.82 0.37
N PRO A 96 23.05 14.36 1.29
CA PRO A 96 21.91 13.64 1.84
C PRO A 96 20.83 13.48 0.77
N LEU A 97 20.43 12.23 0.53
CA LEU A 97 19.39 11.85 -0.44
C LEU A 97 18.04 12.51 -0.07
N ILE A 98 17.71 13.65 -0.69
CA ILE A 98 16.55 14.48 -0.35
C ILE A 98 15.90 15.08 -1.61
N VAL A 99 14.73 14.56 -1.99
CA VAL A 99 13.93 15.11 -3.10
C VAL A 99 13.30 16.46 -2.72
N LYS A 100 13.47 17.48 -3.57
CA LYS A 100 13.05 18.87 -3.34
C LYS A 100 12.05 19.37 -4.38
N CYS A 101 11.08 20.16 -3.93
CA CYS A 101 10.03 20.68 -4.78
C CYS A 101 10.55 21.73 -5.78
N PRO A 102 10.36 21.55 -7.10
CA PRO A 102 10.85 22.47 -8.13
C PRO A 102 9.98 23.75 -8.28
N GLN A 103 8.94 23.92 -7.48
CA GLN A 103 8.05 25.07 -7.56
C GLN A 103 8.69 26.32 -6.96
N ARG A 104 8.64 27.45 -7.67
CA ARG A 104 9.27 28.72 -7.21
C ARG A 104 8.79 29.17 -5.83
N SER A 105 7.52 28.91 -5.48
CA SER A 105 6.91 29.19 -4.16
C SER A 105 7.42 28.30 -3.01
N CYS A 106 8.29 27.33 -3.33
CA CYS A 106 8.93 26.40 -2.39
C CYS A 106 10.45 26.60 -2.26
N PHE A 107 11.07 27.47 -3.07
CA PHE A 107 12.51 27.72 -3.01
C PHE A 107 12.91 28.26 -1.62
N GLY A 108 14.07 27.82 -1.12
CA GLY A 108 14.58 28.16 0.22
C GLY A 108 13.84 27.51 1.40
N LYS A 109 12.63 26.95 1.22
CA LYS A 109 11.87 26.36 2.34
C LYS A 109 12.44 25.01 2.78
N ARG A 110 12.74 24.87 4.08
CA ARG A 110 13.17 23.59 4.69
C ARG A 110 12.18 22.45 4.38
N THR A 111 10.89 22.74 4.52
CA THR A 111 9.73 21.86 4.33
C THR A 111 9.35 21.56 2.88
N ALA A 112 10.05 22.11 1.88
CA ALA A 112 9.81 21.84 0.45
C ALA A 112 10.29 20.43 -0.01
N LEU A 113 9.96 19.42 0.78
CA LEU A 113 10.22 18.00 0.53
C LEU A 113 9.11 17.43 -0.35
N VAL A 114 9.46 16.57 -1.31
CA VAL A 114 8.48 15.83 -2.10
C VAL A 114 8.40 14.39 -1.58
N LYS A 115 7.19 13.95 -1.25
CA LYS A 115 6.92 12.63 -0.68
C LYS A 115 6.04 11.84 -1.65
N PRO A 116 6.25 10.53 -1.83
CA PRO A 116 5.26 9.65 -2.42
C PRO A 116 3.93 9.79 -1.65
N ASP A 117 2.81 9.60 -2.35
CA ASP A 117 1.47 9.76 -1.80
C ASP A 117 1.02 8.58 -0.91
N ILE A 118 1.97 8.04 -0.15
CA ILE A 118 1.78 7.10 0.96
C ILE A 118 1.50 7.86 2.26
N VAL A 119 0.75 7.25 3.17
CA VAL A 119 0.39 7.80 4.49
C VAL A 119 1.50 7.47 5.49
N PHE A 120 2.06 8.48 6.16
CA PHE A 120 2.97 8.28 7.28
C PHE A 120 2.20 8.24 8.60
N PHE A 121 2.78 7.66 9.66
CA PHE A 121 2.24 7.75 11.01
C PHE A 121 1.98 9.23 11.40
N GLY A 122 0.76 9.53 11.85
CA GLY A 122 0.29 10.88 12.15
C GLY A 122 -0.31 11.65 10.97
N GLU A 123 -0.30 11.12 9.75
CA GLU A 123 -1.08 11.65 8.63
C GLU A 123 -2.48 11.01 8.55
N GLN A 124 -3.44 11.70 7.94
CA GLN A 124 -4.78 11.16 7.72
C GLN A 124 -4.81 10.21 6.51
N LEU A 125 -5.61 9.16 6.59
CA LEU A 125 -5.84 8.25 5.46
C LEU A 125 -6.58 8.98 4.31
N PRO A 126 -6.46 8.51 3.05
CA PRO A 126 -7.05 9.19 1.90
C PRO A 126 -8.58 9.25 2.00
N ALA A 127 -9.21 10.32 1.51
CA ALA A 127 -10.67 10.45 1.51
C ALA A 127 -11.42 9.31 0.79
N LYS A 128 -10.75 8.56 -0.10
CA LYS A 128 -11.28 7.34 -0.74
C LYS A 128 -11.57 6.23 0.28
N PHE A 129 -10.76 6.10 1.33
CA PHE A 129 -10.95 5.15 2.43
C PHE A 129 -12.31 5.38 3.12
N PHE A 130 -12.51 6.58 3.65
CA PHE A 130 -13.72 6.96 4.37
C PHE A 130 -14.98 6.92 3.49
N LYS A 131 -14.85 7.29 2.21
CA LYS A 131 -15.96 7.25 1.24
C LYS A 131 -16.39 5.84 0.83
N SER A 132 -15.51 4.84 0.91
CA SER A 132 -15.83 3.44 0.63
C SER A 132 -16.20 2.63 1.88
N LEU A 133 -16.37 3.24 3.05
CA LEU A 133 -16.85 2.52 4.26
C LEU A 133 -18.29 2.00 4.10
N SER A 134 -19.10 2.60 3.22
CA SER A 134 -20.42 2.09 2.86
C SER A 134 -20.36 0.77 2.09
N ASP A 135 -19.28 0.49 1.35
CA ASP A 135 -19.15 -0.74 0.55
C ASP A 135 -19.14 -2.02 1.43
N PHE A 136 -18.86 -1.88 2.73
CA PHE A 136 -18.95 -2.98 3.71
C PHE A 136 -20.37 -3.29 4.17
N GLN A 137 -21.35 -2.39 4.03
CA GLN A 137 -22.73 -2.65 4.45
C GLN A 137 -23.43 -3.64 3.51
N ASP A 138 -23.08 -3.64 2.23
CA ASP A 138 -23.62 -4.54 1.21
C ASP A 138 -22.71 -5.76 0.97
N ALA A 139 -21.91 -6.17 1.96
CA ALA A 139 -20.90 -7.21 1.78
C ALA A 139 -21.44 -8.61 2.15
N ASP A 140 -21.62 -9.48 1.15
CA ASP A 140 -22.03 -10.87 1.35
C ASP A 140 -20.96 -11.73 2.01
N LEU A 141 -19.68 -11.37 1.83
CA LEU A 141 -18.50 -12.08 2.35
C LEU A 141 -17.35 -11.09 2.55
N LEU A 142 -16.67 -11.17 3.70
CA LEU A 142 -15.39 -10.51 3.93
C LEU A 142 -14.24 -11.54 3.88
N ILE A 143 -13.23 -11.28 3.05
CA ILE A 143 -11.99 -12.05 3.06
C ILE A 143 -10.86 -11.13 3.52
N VAL A 144 -10.20 -11.50 4.62
CA VAL A 144 -9.06 -10.79 5.20
C VAL A 144 -7.81 -11.63 4.99
N LEU A 145 -6.78 -11.05 4.35
CA LEU A 145 -5.59 -11.75 3.90
C LEU A 145 -4.33 -11.07 4.43
N GLY A 146 -3.38 -11.86 4.97
CA GLY A 146 -1.98 -11.46 5.14
C GLY A 146 -1.73 -10.15 5.93
N THR A 147 -2.39 -9.97 7.08
CA THR A 147 -2.24 -8.76 7.90
C THR A 147 -2.32 -9.07 9.39
N SER A 148 -1.63 -8.29 10.24
CA SER A 148 -1.68 -8.41 11.70
C SER A 148 -2.89 -7.72 12.35
N LEU A 149 -3.64 -6.90 11.60
CA LEU A 149 -4.76 -6.07 12.10
C LEU A 149 -4.43 -5.18 13.31
N GLN A 150 -3.18 -4.68 13.39
CA GLN A 150 -2.73 -3.79 14.47
C GLN A 150 -2.88 -2.29 14.14
N VAL A 151 -2.97 -1.93 12.86
CA VAL A 151 -2.98 -0.52 12.41
C VAL A 151 -4.40 0.02 12.31
N HIS A 152 -4.75 0.99 13.17
CA HIS A 152 -6.02 1.71 13.09
C HIS A 152 -5.94 2.90 12.13
N PRO A 153 -7.05 3.25 11.44
CA PRO A 153 -8.38 2.67 11.56
C PRO A 153 -8.60 1.35 10.80
N PHE A 154 -7.67 0.92 9.94
CA PHE A 154 -7.85 -0.25 9.05
C PHE A 154 -8.28 -1.52 9.81
N ALA A 155 -7.66 -1.80 10.96
CA ALA A 155 -8.00 -2.91 11.85
C ALA A 155 -9.51 -3.01 12.17
N SER A 156 -10.19 -1.88 12.34
CA SER A 156 -11.63 -1.86 12.70
C SER A 156 -12.59 -2.21 11.56
N LEU A 157 -12.11 -2.29 10.31
CA LEU A 157 -12.94 -2.62 9.14
C LEU A 157 -13.62 -3.98 9.26
N ILE A 158 -12.98 -4.95 9.94
CA ILE A 158 -13.54 -6.30 10.14
C ILE A 158 -14.89 -6.30 10.88
N SER A 159 -15.20 -5.23 11.61
CA SER A 159 -16.42 -5.07 12.41
C SER A 159 -17.41 -4.05 11.82
N THR A 160 -17.18 -3.60 10.58
CA THR A 160 -18.12 -2.75 9.84
C THR A 160 -19.15 -3.55 9.03
N VAL A 161 -18.84 -4.81 8.69
CA VAL A 161 -19.73 -5.69 7.92
C VAL A 161 -20.94 -6.18 8.74
N PRO A 162 -22.12 -6.38 8.13
CA PRO A 162 -23.35 -6.85 8.80
C PRO A 162 -23.14 -8.10 9.66
N ILE A 163 -23.93 -8.27 10.72
CA ILE A 163 -23.74 -9.36 11.70
C ILE A 163 -23.86 -10.78 11.10
N HIS A 164 -24.52 -10.93 9.94
CA HIS A 164 -24.71 -12.19 9.24
C HIS A 164 -23.65 -12.48 8.15
N CYS A 165 -22.87 -11.49 7.71
CA CYS A 165 -21.83 -11.64 6.69
C CYS A 165 -20.72 -12.59 7.19
N PRO A 166 -20.40 -13.71 6.52
CA PRO A 166 -19.25 -14.53 6.87
C PRO A 166 -17.94 -13.75 6.70
N ARG A 167 -16.96 -14.01 7.57
CA ARG A 167 -15.62 -13.41 7.51
C ARG A 167 -14.57 -14.52 7.53
N VAL A 168 -13.67 -14.53 6.55
CA VAL A 168 -12.59 -15.52 6.43
C VAL A 168 -11.26 -14.81 6.65
N LEU A 169 -10.48 -15.23 7.65
CA LEU A 169 -9.10 -14.80 7.85
C LEU A 169 -8.15 -15.86 7.28
N ILE A 170 -7.37 -15.50 6.26
CA ILE A 170 -6.27 -16.30 5.74
C ILE A 170 -4.96 -15.60 6.10
N ASN A 171 -4.20 -16.18 7.03
CA ASN A 171 -2.99 -15.57 7.56
C ASN A 171 -2.04 -16.63 8.15
N LEU A 172 -0.79 -16.25 8.44
CA LEU A 172 0.16 -17.14 9.12
C LEU A 172 -0.23 -17.41 10.59
N GLU A 173 -0.92 -16.47 11.22
CA GLU A 173 -1.30 -16.47 12.64
C GLU A 173 -2.74 -15.97 12.84
N ALA A 174 -3.37 -16.34 13.96
CA ALA A 174 -4.68 -15.81 14.35
C ALA A 174 -4.53 -14.37 14.87
N VAL A 175 -5.36 -13.44 14.37
CA VAL A 175 -5.29 -12.02 14.70
C VAL A 175 -6.67 -11.37 14.73
N GLY A 176 -6.78 -10.22 15.40
CA GLY A 176 -8.03 -9.46 15.48
C GLY A 176 -9.16 -10.15 16.25
N GLU A 177 -8.84 -11.13 17.10
CA GLU A 177 -9.82 -11.86 17.93
C GLU A 177 -10.55 -10.93 18.91
N ALA A 178 -11.82 -11.24 19.18
CA ALA A 178 -12.60 -10.53 20.18
C ALA A 178 -12.09 -10.87 21.59
N GLY A 179 -11.51 -9.89 22.30
CA GLY A 179 -10.94 -10.10 23.63
C GLY A 179 -11.98 -10.63 24.63
N ARG A 180 -11.75 -11.85 25.15
CA ARG A 180 -12.60 -12.63 26.09
C ARG A 180 -13.00 -11.92 27.42
N ARG A 181 -12.71 -10.63 27.60
CA ARG A 181 -12.95 -9.86 28.85
C ARG A 181 -13.68 -8.52 28.69
N SER A 182 -14.09 -8.13 27.48
CA SER A 182 -14.89 -6.91 27.29
C SER A 182 -16.38 -7.21 27.26
N GLY A 183 -17.02 -7.24 28.45
CA GLY A 183 -18.47 -7.38 28.62
C GLY A 183 -19.29 -6.13 28.20
N GLY A 184 -18.85 -5.41 27.18
CA GLY A 184 -19.48 -4.20 26.66
C GLY A 184 -19.45 -4.19 25.14
N ALA A 185 -20.61 -3.96 24.51
CA ALA A 185 -20.71 -3.84 23.07
C ALA A 185 -20.02 -2.55 22.61
N GLY A 186 -18.95 -2.67 21.81
CA GLY A 186 -18.21 -1.49 21.32
C GLY A 186 -17.07 -1.79 20.35
N GLN A 187 -16.30 -2.87 20.58
CA GLN A 187 -15.22 -3.28 19.67
C GLN A 187 -15.33 -4.78 19.38
N GLY A 188 -15.90 -5.10 18.21
CA GLY A 188 -15.93 -6.46 17.70
C GLY A 188 -14.56 -6.89 17.17
N GLY A 189 -14.25 -8.19 17.33
CA GLY A 189 -13.16 -8.89 16.65
C GLY A 189 -13.69 -10.15 15.95
N PHE A 190 -12.82 -11.07 15.60
CA PHE A 190 -13.18 -12.44 15.17
C PHE A 190 -13.56 -13.34 16.36
N ASP A 191 -14.50 -14.26 16.16
CA ASP A 191 -14.91 -15.34 17.06
C ASP A 191 -14.85 -16.70 16.32
N PHE A 192 -13.63 -17.23 16.17
CA PHE A 192 -13.40 -18.54 15.54
C PHE A 192 -13.94 -19.72 16.38
N GLU A 193 -14.08 -19.54 17.70
CA GLU A 193 -14.61 -20.55 18.62
C GLU A 193 -16.13 -20.71 18.49
N GLY A 194 -16.86 -19.61 18.32
CA GLY A 194 -18.29 -19.56 18.05
C GLY A 194 -19.18 -19.81 19.27
N ILE A 195 -20.37 -19.21 19.23
CA ILE A 195 -21.38 -19.41 20.28
C ILE A 195 -22.13 -20.72 20.10
N HIS A 196 -22.33 -21.45 21.21
CA HIS A 196 -23.11 -22.69 21.22
C HIS A 196 -24.55 -22.39 21.66
N ARG A 197 -25.54 -22.74 20.84
CA ARG A 197 -26.98 -22.57 21.13
C ARG A 197 -27.76 -23.80 20.68
N GLY A 198 -28.58 -24.37 21.57
CA GLY A 198 -29.40 -25.56 21.25
C GLY A 198 -28.60 -26.77 20.75
N GLY A 199 -27.37 -26.96 21.25
CA GLY A 199 -26.47 -28.04 20.80
C GLY A 199 -25.74 -27.79 19.47
N LYS A 200 -25.96 -26.65 18.79
CA LYS A 200 -25.26 -26.28 17.56
C LYS A 200 -24.25 -25.16 17.82
N LYS A 201 -23.04 -25.28 17.24
CA LYS A 201 -22.07 -24.16 17.12
C LYS A 201 -22.55 -23.23 16.02
N PHE A 202 -22.59 -21.93 16.31
CA PHE A 202 -22.77 -20.86 15.35
C PHE A 202 -21.52 -19.98 15.37
N THR A 203 -20.83 -19.89 14.24
CA THR A 203 -19.85 -18.83 13.97
C THR A 203 -20.05 -18.32 12.55
N ARG A 204 -19.71 -17.04 12.36
CA ARG A 204 -19.56 -16.38 11.05
C ARG A 204 -18.09 -16.32 10.61
N ASP A 205 -17.16 -16.76 11.45
CA ASP A 205 -15.73 -16.52 11.33
C ASP A 205 -14.96 -17.81 11.08
N VAL A 206 -14.11 -17.78 10.05
CA VAL A 206 -13.27 -18.93 9.64
C VAL A 206 -11.81 -18.52 9.68
N LEU A 207 -10.97 -19.33 10.33
CA LEU A 207 -9.53 -19.17 10.38
C LEU A 207 -8.86 -20.19 9.47
N VAL A 208 -8.07 -19.73 8.49
CA VAL A 208 -7.34 -20.58 7.55
C VAL A 208 -5.84 -20.27 7.66
N LEU A 209 -5.14 -21.02 8.53
CA LEU A 209 -3.72 -20.78 8.79
C LEU A 209 -2.82 -21.26 7.63
N GLY A 210 -1.95 -20.38 7.13
CA GLY A 210 -0.97 -20.68 6.08
C GLY A 210 -0.53 -19.45 5.30
N THR A 211 0.26 -19.64 4.23
CA THR A 211 0.54 -18.55 3.28
C THR A 211 -0.76 -18.18 2.55
N THR A 212 -0.91 -16.91 2.19
CA THR A 212 -2.10 -16.48 1.43
C THR A 212 -2.13 -17.15 0.06
N ASP A 213 -1.00 -17.24 -0.64
CA ASP A 213 -0.87 -17.82 -1.98
C ASP A 213 -1.25 -19.32 -2.04
N ASP A 214 -0.91 -20.12 -1.02
CA ASP A 214 -1.26 -21.55 -1.00
C ASP A 214 -2.73 -21.78 -0.65
N ARG A 215 -3.27 -20.99 0.28
CA ARG A 215 -4.67 -21.11 0.73
C ARG A 215 -5.64 -20.49 -0.26
N VAL A 216 -5.25 -19.43 -0.96
CA VAL A 216 -5.96 -18.92 -2.16
C VAL A 216 -5.92 -19.96 -3.28
N GLY A 217 -4.79 -20.64 -3.48
CA GLY A 217 -4.72 -21.79 -4.40
C GLY A 217 -5.74 -22.87 -4.06
N GLN A 218 -5.80 -23.30 -2.81
CA GLN A 218 -6.77 -24.30 -2.33
C GLN A 218 -8.22 -23.83 -2.41
N LEU A 219 -8.51 -22.55 -2.18
CA LEU A 219 -9.84 -21.97 -2.39
C LEU A 219 -10.22 -21.99 -3.87
N CYS A 220 -9.31 -21.65 -4.78
CA CYS A 220 -9.55 -21.79 -6.22
C CYS A 220 -9.68 -23.25 -6.67
N ASP A 221 -8.99 -24.21 -6.04
CA ASP A 221 -9.20 -25.64 -6.29
C ASP A 221 -10.64 -26.05 -5.95
N LEU A 222 -11.13 -25.67 -4.76
CA LEU A 222 -12.49 -25.96 -4.29
C LEU A 222 -13.58 -25.27 -5.14
N LEU A 223 -13.28 -24.12 -5.73
CA LEU A 223 -14.17 -23.37 -6.64
C LEU A 223 -14.07 -23.82 -8.11
N ALA A 224 -13.19 -24.78 -8.44
CA ALA A 224 -12.84 -25.16 -9.81
C ALA A 224 -12.29 -24.00 -10.68
N TRP A 225 -11.59 -23.04 -10.05
CA TRP A 225 -10.98 -21.86 -10.67
C TRP A 225 -9.44 -21.94 -10.74
N LYS A 226 -8.84 -23.09 -10.38
CA LYS A 226 -7.38 -23.30 -10.32
C LYS A 226 -6.66 -22.86 -11.59
N ASP A 227 -7.11 -23.36 -12.73
CA ASP A 227 -6.40 -23.21 -14.00
C ASP A 227 -6.53 -21.77 -14.54
N GLU A 228 -7.65 -21.10 -14.27
CA GLU A 228 -7.82 -19.66 -14.52
C GLU A 228 -6.88 -18.81 -13.64
N LEU A 229 -6.69 -19.18 -12.37
CA LEU A 229 -5.74 -18.50 -11.48
C LEU A 229 -4.30 -18.70 -11.96
N LEU A 230 -3.93 -19.91 -12.38
CA LEU A 230 -2.60 -20.21 -12.90
C LEU A 230 -2.33 -19.47 -14.21
N ALA A 231 -3.30 -19.43 -15.14
CA ALA A 231 -3.20 -18.67 -16.39
C ALA A 231 -3.06 -17.14 -16.17
N LEU A 232 -3.59 -16.59 -15.07
CA LEU A 232 -3.34 -15.21 -14.66
C LEU A 232 -1.95 -14.99 -14.03
N CYS A 233 -1.32 -16.03 -13.49
CA CYS A 233 0.04 -15.98 -12.95
C CYS A 233 1.12 -16.09 -14.04
N GLU A 234 0.79 -16.61 -15.22
CA GLU A 234 1.74 -16.71 -16.33
C GLU A 234 2.09 -15.33 -16.92
N PRO A 235 3.37 -15.08 -17.24
CA PRO A 235 3.77 -13.84 -17.90
C PRO A 235 3.21 -13.82 -19.33
N LYS A 236 2.19 -13.00 -19.56
CA LYS A 236 1.64 -12.75 -20.91
C LYS A 236 2.78 -12.40 -21.87
N ARG A 237 2.99 -13.25 -22.88
CA ARG A 237 3.87 -12.91 -24.01
C ARG A 237 3.36 -11.62 -24.62
N GLN A 238 4.23 -10.62 -24.75
CA GLN A 238 3.92 -9.48 -25.60
C GLN A 238 3.81 -10.00 -27.04
N PRO A 239 2.86 -9.53 -27.86
CA PRO A 239 2.88 -9.82 -29.28
C PRO A 239 4.16 -9.21 -29.84
N GLU A 240 5.06 -10.06 -30.35
CA GLU A 240 6.24 -9.60 -31.09
C GLU A 240 5.75 -8.78 -32.29
N SER A 241 6.28 -7.57 -32.46
CA SER A 241 5.95 -6.73 -33.59
C SER A 241 6.56 -7.36 -34.85
N HIS A 242 5.74 -8.11 -35.59
CA HIS A 242 6.10 -8.64 -36.90
C HIS A 242 6.42 -7.47 -37.84
N GLY A 243 7.70 -7.14 -37.95
CA GLY A 243 8.21 -6.32 -39.04
C GLY A 243 8.18 -7.15 -40.31
N GLU A 244 7.29 -6.82 -41.24
CA GLU A 244 7.28 -7.42 -42.56
C GLU A 244 8.57 -7.02 -43.30
N GLY A 245 9.42 -8.01 -43.55
CA GLY A 245 10.80 -7.83 -44.02
C GLY A 245 11.25 -8.93 -44.98
N MET A 246 10.40 -9.25 -45.96
CA MET A 246 10.82 -9.92 -47.20
C MET A 246 11.67 -8.91 -48.01
N ASP A 247 12.81 -9.22 -48.62
CA ASP A 247 13.25 -10.50 -49.20
C ASP A 247 14.78 -10.72 -49.04
N SER A 248 15.23 -11.85 -49.55
CA SER A 248 16.55 -12.48 -49.48
C SER A 248 17.64 -11.88 -50.38
N SER A 249 18.90 -12.08 -49.98
CA SER A 249 19.91 -12.77 -50.81
C SER A 249 21.21 -13.02 -50.01
N ASN A 250 21.96 -14.06 -50.39
CA ASN A 250 23.22 -14.42 -49.74
C ASN A 250 24.39 -13.59 -50.28
N HIS A 251 25.37 -13.27 -49.44
CA HIS A 251 26.78 -13.54 -49.75
C HIS A 251 27.64 -13.59 -48.48
N GLU A 252 28.71 -14.38 -48.51
CA GLU A 252 29.71 -14.49 -47.44
C GLU A 252 30.85 -13.46 -47.60
N ASP A 253 31.78 -13.53 -46.63
CA ASP A 253 33.13 -12.96 -46.58
C ASP A 253 33.39 -11.56 -45.97
N ILE A 254 34.51 -11.55 -45.24
CA ILE A 254 35.14 -10.51 -44.43
C ILE A 254 36.57 -10.41 -45.00
N PRO A 255 37.13 -9.23 -45.35
CA PRO A 255 37.93 -8.55 -44.33
C PRO A 255 38.19 -7.02 -44.45
N GLN A 256 38.67 -6.52 -43.29
CA GLN A 256 39.74 -5.53 -43.11
C GLN A 256 39.51 -4.01 -43.20
N VAL A 257 39.90 -3.42 -42.06
CA VAL A 257 40.21 -2.03 -41.73
C VAL A 257 41.36 -1.46 -42.57
N GLU A 258 41.18 -0.24 -43.10
CA GLU A 258 42.14 0.89 -43.06
C GLU A 258 41.28 2.17 -42.98
N MET A 259 41.46 3.14 -42.06
CA MET A 259 42.58 4.00 -41.66
C MET A 259 42.72 5.33 -42.43
N SER A 260 42.79 6.40 -41.65
CA SER A 260 43.26 7.77 -41.97
C SER A 260 42.36 8.76 -42.75
N GLY A 261 42.26 9.98 -42.20
CA GLY A 261 42.78 11.16 -42.88
C GLY A 261 41.80 12.15 -43.53
N GLY A 262 41.96 13.45 -43.21
CA GLY A 262 41.54 14.54 -44.10
C GLY A 262 40.57 15.57 -43.49
N ASN A 263 41.08 16.76 -43.18
CA ASN A 263 40.27 17.95 -42.90
C ASN A 263 39.46 18.36 -44.15
N ASN A 264 38.42 19.18 -43.96
CA ASN A 264 38.51 20.57 -44.44
C ASN A 264 37.48 21.52 -43.82
N GLU A 265 37.91 22.77 -43.72
CA GLU A 265 37.14 23.98 -43.47
C GLU A 265 36.50 24.42 -44.83
N ALA A 266 35.59 25.38 -45.01
CA ALA A 266 34.79 26.25 -44.14
C ALA A 266 33.53 26.69 -44.96
N GLU A 267 32.58 27.42 -44.36
CA GLU A 267 32.37 28.84 -44.71
C GLU A 267 31.23 29.48 -43.90
N GLU A 268 31.31 30.80 -43.79
CA GLU A 268 30.42 31.69 -43.06
C GLU A 268 29.51 32.46 -44.04
N LYS A 269 28.25 32.71 -43.67
CA LYS A 269 27.51 33.91 -44.12
C LYS A 269 26.37 34.28 -43.18
N ALA A 270 26.52 35.42 -42.52
CA ALA A 270 25.44 36.11 -41.83
C ALA A 270 24.67 37.04 -42.80
N SER A 271 23.44 37.39 -42.44
CA SER A 271 22.78 38.60 -42.93
C SER A 271 21.91 39.21 -41.84
N ASN A 272 21.91 40.55 -41.75
CA ASN A 272 21.18 41.34 -40.76
C ASN A 272 20.00 42.07 -41.43
N GLN A 273 18.89 42.21 -40.71
CA GLN A 273 18.05 43.43 -40.53
C GLN A 273 16.78 43.00 -39.76
N LYS A 274 16.41 43.58 -38.61
CA LYS A 274 15.99 44.98 -38.31
C LYS A 274 14.71 45.41 -39.02
N ASP A 275 13.72 45.83 -38.22
CA ASP A 275 13.39 47.27 -38.13
C ASP A 275 12.66 47.63 -36.81
N ASP A 276 12.78 48.91 -36.43
CA ASP A 276 12.41 49.57 -35.15
C ASP A 276 11.29 50.63 -35.44
N ASP A 277 10.33 51.09 -34.61
CA ASP A 277 9.82 50.96 -33.21
C ASP A 277 8.36 51.55 -33.19
N HIS A 278 7.59 51.57 -32.07
CA HIS A 278 6.82 52.75 -31.56
C HIS A 278 5.98 52.49 -30.27
N SER A 279 5.91 53.50 -29.39
CA SER A 279 5.12 53.61 -28.13
C SER A 279 4.16 54.86 -28.19
N PRO A 280 3.54 55.48 -27.12
CA PRO A 280 3.52 55.21 -25.66
C PRO A 280 2.18 55.50 -24.86
N ALA A 281 2.25 55.36 -23.52
CA ALA A 281 1.41 56.01 -22.46
C ALA A 281 -0.01 55.43 -22.16
N ALA A 282 -0.68 55.67 -21.01
CA ALA A 282 -0.41 56.58 -19.87
C ALA A 282 -0.99 56.15 -18.48
N ARG A 283 -0.27 56.52 -17.40
CA ARG A 283 -0.66 56.99 -16.02
C ARG A 283 -1.77 56.35 -15.14
N SER A 284 -1.50 56.33 -13.82
CA SER A 284 -2.38 55.99 -12.66
C SER A 284 -3.14 57.23 -12.09
N PRO A 285 -4.02 57.11 -11.05
CA PRO A 285 -3.55 57.12 -9.64
C PRO A 285 -4.42 56.33 -8.59
N LEU A 286 -4.00 56.40 -7.32
CA LEU A 286 -4.68 55.93 -6.09
C LEU A 286 -5.73 56.94 -5.55
N PRO A 287 -6.53 56.56 -4.51
CA PRO A 287 -6.46 57.31 -3.25
C PRO A 287 -6.43 56.43 -1.96
N SER A 288 -6.45 57.06 -0.78
CA SER A 288 -6.03 56.48 0.52
C SER A 288 -7.03 56.67 1.70
N VAL A 289 -6.69 56.08 2.87
CA VAL A 289 -7.50 55.94 4.11
C VAL A 289 -7.67 57.26 4.91
N PRO A 290 -8.72 57.42 5.76
CA PRO A 290 -8.66 56.99 7.18
C PRO A 290 -9.98 56.40 7.74
N GLY A 291 -10.09 55.82 8.95
CA GLY A 291 -9.07 55.44 9.94
C GLY A 291 -9.31 55.94 11.39
N ARG A 292 -9.91 55.13 12.30
CA ARG A 292 -9.92 55.40 13.76
C ARG A 292 -10.16 54.16 14.65
N ALA A 293 -9.69 54.23 15.90
CA ALA A 293 -9.52 53.08 16.83
C ALA A 293 -10.53 53.03 18.00
N ARG A 294 -10.65 51.82 18.62
CA ARG A 294 -10.83 51.49 20.07
C ARG A 294 -11.05 49.97 20.17
N SER A 295 -10.25 49.11 20.84
CA SER A 295 -9.72 49.05 22.22
C SER A 295 -10.60 48.25 23.21
N SER A 296 -10.25 46.99 23.48
CA SER A 296 -10.31 46.37 24.82
C SER A 296 -9.84 44.90 24.78
N SER A 297 -8.82 44.57 25.58
CA SER A 297 -8.64 43.20 26.12
C SER A 297 -9.49 43.05 27.40
N PRO A 298 -9.55 41.85 27.98
CA PRO A 298 -8.73 41.68 29.20
C PRO A 298 -7.84 40.43 29.17
N GLN A 299 -6.86 40.40 30.08
CA GLN A 299 -5.95 39.29 30.29
C GLN A 299 -6.56 38.22 31.20
N ALA A 300 -6.07 36.99 31.10
CA ALA A 300 -6.11 36.01 32.18
C ALA A 300 -4.75 35.31 32.24
N GLU A 301 -3.91 35.69 33.21
CA GLU A 301 -2.63 35.03 33.46
C GLU A 301 -2.78 33.99 34.57
N SER A 302 -2.24 32.79 34.38
CA SER A 302 -1.90 31.92 35.52
C SER A 302 -0.74 30.97 35.21
N LYS A 303 0.47 31.48 35.46
CA LYS A 303 1.66 30.76 35.98
C LYS A 303 2.23 29.57 35.19
N LEU A 304 3.47 29.72 34.75
CA LEU A 304 4.40 28.60 34.64
C LEU A 304 4.66 28.00 36.04
N LEU A 305 4.85 26.68 36.11
CA LEU A 305 5.53 26.00 37.23
C LEU A 305 6.09 24.66 36.73
N ASP A 306 7.42 24.56 36.72
CA ASP A 306 8.27 23.36 36.57
C ASP A 306 9.73 23.85 36.76
N PRO A 307 10.75 22.99 37.03
CA PRO A 307 10.76 21.53 36.93
C PRO A 307 11.43 20.85 38.16
N GLN A 308 11.99 19.64 37.94
CA GLN A 308 13.00 18.91 38.75
C GLN A 308 12.46 17.84 39.74
N PRO A 309 13.23 16.76 40.02
CA PRO A 309 12.78 15.42 39.64
C PRO A 309 12.90 14.34 40.73
N GLU A 310 12.34 13.15 40.48
CA GLU A 310 12.68 11.92 41.23
C GLU A 310 12.99 10.75 40.28
N SER A 311 13.77 9.80 40.81
CA SER A 311 14.56 8.81 40.08
C SER A 311 14.06 7.37 40.23
N ASP A 312 14.61 6.49 39.41
CA ASP A 312 14.94 5.08 39.69
C ASP A 312 14.20 4.35 40.83
N ASP A 313 13.52 3.25 40.47
CA ASP A 313 14.14 1.97 40.87
C ASP A 313 13.85 0.83 39.86
N LEU A 314 14.86 -0.01 39.63
CA LEU A 314 14.75 -1.24 38.86
C LEU A 314 14.64 -2.40 39.84
N ARG A 315 13.65 -3.29 39.66
CA ARG A 315 13.68 -4.57 40.40
C ARG A 315 13.22 -5.77 39.60
N GLU A 316 14.19 -6.43 38.98
CA GLU A 316 14.09 -7.85 38.68
C GLU A 316 13.76 -8.64 39.97
N GLN A 317 12.90 -9.64 39.86
CA GLN A 317 12.90 -10.77 40.79
C GLN A 317 12.98 -12.07 39.98
N GLN A 318 14.21 -12.56 39.84
CA GLN A 318 14.49 -13.92 39.40
C GLN A 318 14.09 -14.88 40.52
N SER A 319 13.35 -15.95 40.21
CA SER A 319 13.13 -17.08 41.12
C SER A 319 13.53 -18.39 40.46
N SER A 320 14.79 -18.77 40.67
CA SER A 320 15.23 -20.17 40.71
C SER A 320 14.60 -20.87 41.93
N SER A 321 14.49 -22.20 42.02
CA SER A 321 14.74 -23.31 41.08
C SER A 321 14.01 -24.57 41.57
N ALA A 322 13.77 -25.55 40.69
CA ALA A 322 13.61 -26.95 41.08
C ALA A 322 13.85 -27.88 39.88
N VAL A 323 14.84 -28.75 39.94
CA VAL A 323 15.07 -29.81 38.94
C VAL A 323 14.61 -31.15 39.51
N ALA A 324 13.67 -31.82 38.84
CA ALA A 324 13.29 -33.19 39.12
C ALA A 324 13.29 -34.01 37.82
N ARG A 325 14.23 -34.95 37.70
CA ARG A 325 14.30 -35.92 36.59
C ARG A 325 13.59 -37.22 37.00
N SER A 326 12.67 -37.74 36.19
CA SER A 326 12.44 -39.20 36.11
C SER A 326 11.57 -39.67 34.93
N ARG A 327 12.24 -40.21 33.91
CA ARG A 327 11.83 -41.35 33.05
C ARG A 327 10.75 -41.16 31.99
N ASP A 328 10.99 -41.89 30.91
CA ASP A 328 10.33 -41.87 29.61
C ASP A 328 9.12 -42.83 29.54
N LYS A 329 8.08 -42.44 28.78
CA LYS A 329 7.72 -43.06 27.49
C LYS A 329 6.32 -42.62 27.03
N ASP A 330 6.26 -41.89 25.91
CA ASP A 330 5.50 -42.28 24.71
C ASP A 330 5.62 -41.19 23.64
N GLY A 331 5.68 -41.58 22.36
CA GLY A 331 5.91 -40.67 21.24
C GLY A 331 4.65 -39.85 20.87
N PRO A 332 4.78 -38.56 20.51
CA PRO A 332 3.64 -37.74 20.13
C PRO A 332 3.02 -38.25 18.82
N ARG A 333 1.77 -38.70 18.88
CA ARG A 333 0.96 -38.90 17.67
C ARG A 333 0.67 -37.54 17.03
N ASP A 334 0.78 -37.48 15.71
CA ASP A 334 0.62 -36.26 14.94
C ASP A 334 -0.74 -35.58 15.20
N SER A 335 -0.67 -34.32 15.61
CA SER A 335 -1.81 -33.44 15.85
C SER A 335 -1.92 -32.31 14.81
N SER A 336 -0.95 -32.20 13.90
CA SER A 336 -0.92 -31.18 12.85
C SER A 336 -1.90 -31.52 11.72
N THR A 337 -1.89 -32.77 11.25
CA THR A 337 -2.78 -33.24 10.17
C THR A 337 -4.26 -33.15 10.51
N ARG A 338 -4.65 -33.37 11.77
CA ARG A 338 -6.04 -33.19 12.22
C ARG A 338 -6.50 -31.75 12.11
N LYS A 339 -5.74 -30.79 12.65
CA LYS A 339 -6.06 -29.36 12.58
C LYS A 339 -6.09 -28.83 11.14
N SER A 340 -5.27 -29.38 10.24
CA SER A 340 -5.36 -29.02 8.82
C SER A 340 -6.62 -29.55 8.13
N GLY A 341 -7.16 -30.69 8.55
CA GLY A 341 -8.42 -31.22 8.03
C GLY A 341 -9.63 -30.39 8.49
N GLU A 342 -9.72 -30.15 9.81
CA GLU A 342 -10.83 -29.38 10.42
C GLU A 342 -11.01 -27.99 9.78
N ASN A 343 -9.91 -27.29 9.46
CA ASN A 343 -9.94 -25.99 8.79
C ASN A 343 -10.40 -26.08 7.32
N VAL A 344 -10.10 -27.18 6.61
CA VAL A 344 -10.54 -27.39 5.22
C VAL A 344 -12.04 -27.73 5.20
N ASP A 345 -12.53 -28.57 6.12
CA ASP A 345 -13.96 -28.87 6.23
C ASP A 345 -14.78 -27.62 6.58
N GLN A 346 -14.24 -26.70 7.39
CA GLN A 346 -14.88 -25.43 7.71
C GLN A 346 -14.88 -24.46 6.51
N LEU A 347 -13.82 -24.46 5.69
CA LEU A 347 -13.78 -23.71 4.42
C LEU A 347 -14.78 -24.28 3.40
N ILE A 348 -14.82 -25.61 3.23
CA ILE A 348 -15.78 -26.32 2.37
C ILE A 348 -17.21 -25.99 2.82
N THR A 349 -17.52 -26.11 4.12
CA THR A 349 -18.85 -25.77 4.66
C THR A 349 -19.26 -24.34 4.31
N THR A 350 -18.33 -23.38 4.37
CA THR A 350 -18.58 -21.98 4.03
C THR A 350 -18.80 -21.79 2.52
N VAL A 351 -17.97 -22.42 1.67
CA VAL A 351 -18.12 -22.39 0.21
C VAL A 351 -19.43 -23.06 -0.23
N THR A 352 -19.82 -24.19 0.38
CA THR A 352 -21.11 -24.86 0.10
C THR A 352 -22.29 -24.02 0.56
N HIS A 353 -22.19 -23.28 1.67
CA HIS A 353 -23.25 -22.35 2.08
C HIS A 353 -23.37 -21.15 1.10
N LEU A 354 -22.28 -20.75 0.43
CA LEU A 354 -22.26 -19.69 -0.57
C LEU A 354 -22.72 -20.16 -1.97
N SER A 355 -22.55 -21.44 -2.32
CA SER A 355 -23.14 -21.99 -3.56
C SER A 355 -24.63 -22.32 -3.40
N LEU A 356 -25.08 -22.68 -2.19
CA LEU A 356 -26.52 -22.82 -1.90
C LEU A 356 -27.28 -21.48 -1.94
N SER A 357 -26.59 -20.34 -1.86
CA SER A 357 -27.19 -19.00 -2.01
C SER A 357 -27.37 -18.51 -3.46
N GLU A 358 -27.23 -19.37 -4.49
CA GLU A 358 -27.64 -19.02 -5.87
C GLU A 358 -29.18 -18.96 -6.08
N ASN A 359 -29.95 -18.79 -5.01
CA ASN A 359 -31.42 -18.65 -5.00
C ASN A 359 -31.91 -17.52 -4.05
N LEU A 360 -31.15 -16.42 -3.94
CA LEU A 360 -31.54 -15.18 -3.27
C LEU A 360 -31.20 -13.96 -4.14
#